data_AF-A0A9D6KVE0-F1
#
_entry.id   AF-A0A9D6KVE0-F1
#
_cell.length_a   1.000
_cell.length_b   1.000
_cell.length_c   1.000
_cell.angle_alpha   90.00
_cell.angle_beta   90.00
_cell.angle_gamma   90.00
#
_symmetry.space_group_name_H-M   'P 1'
#
loop_
_entity.id
_entity.type
_entity.pdbx_description
1 polymer ?
#
loop_
_entity_poly.entity_id
_entity_poly.type
_entity_poly.pdbx_seq_one_letter_code
_entity_poly.pdbx_strand_id
1 'polypeptide(L)'
;LTHLEEHPADDYVERTSPIVATAVAFWVCLIALIIFANPAVTSVGGSAGDGDNVYELVRRTPVVVVDVLWFFTPTLYLIGLWLFTARDEAFPR
;
A
#
# COMPACT_ATOMS: atom_id res chain seq x y z
N LEU A 1 -25.10 30.73 19.45
CA LEU A 1 -24.17 29.82 20.16
C LEU A 1 -24.01 28.48 19.44
N THR A 2 -24.24 28.40 18.12
CA THR A 2 -24.31 27.13 17.36
C THR A 2 -23.16 26.90 16.39
N HIS A 3 -22.14 27.77 16.35
CA HIS A 3 -20.99 27.67 15.43
C HIS A 3 -19.63 27.90 16.14
N LEU A 4 -19.54 27.59 17.43
CA LEU A 4 -18.27 27.70 18.18
C LEU A 4 -17.37 26.46 18.03
N GLU A 5 -17.92 25.34 17.51
CA GLU A 5 -17.18 24.10 17.24
C GLU A 5 -16.67 24.01 15.79
N GLU A 6 -17.25 24.78 14.87
CA GLU A 6 -16.94 24.73 13.44
C GLU A 6 -15.68 25.57 13.16
N HIS A 7 -14.53 25.02 13.52
CA HIS A 7 -13.25 25.63 13.18
C HIS A 7 -13.02 25.43 11.68
N PRO A 8 -12.67 26.49 10.90
CA PRO A 8 -12.43 26.36 9.46
C PRO A 8 -11.31 25.38 9.06
N ALA A 9 -10.56 24.85 10.03
CA ALA A 9 -9.55 23.83 9.83
C ALA A 9 -10.14 22.41 9.81
N ASP A 10 -11.29 22.18 10.45
CA ASP A 10 -11.94 20.87 10.51
C ASP A 10 -12.45 20.46 9.13
N ASP A 11 -13.07 21.42 8.45
CA ASP A 11 -13.52 21.34 7.06
C ASP A 11 -12.37 21.02 6.08
N TYR A 12 -11.16 21.51 6.38
CA TYR A 12 -9.95 21.18 5.60
C TYR A 12 -9.47 19.74 5.89
N VAL A 13 -9.53 19.31 7.16
CA VAL A 13 -9.15 17.95 7.59
C VAL A 13 -10.09 16.91 7.01
N GLU A 14 -11.40 17.13 7.02
CA GLU A 14 -12.39 16.20 6.45
C GLU A 14 -12.19 16.00 4.93
N ARG A 15 -11.74 17.04 4.23
CA ARG A 15 -11.47 16.99 2.77
C ARG A 15 -10.12 16.38 2.43
N THR A 16 -9.11 16.55 3.29
CA THR A 16 -7.74 16.10 3.02
C THR A 16 -7.41 14.74 3.64
N SER A 17 -8.10 14.35 4.72
CA SER A 17 -7.90 13.06 5.39
C SER A 17 -8.14 11.84 4.46
N PRO A 18 -9.10 11.83 3.50
CA PRO A 18 -9.24 10.70 2.58
C PRO A 18 -8.07 10.59 1.61
N ILE A 19 -7.51 11.74 1.18
CA ILE A 19 -6.32 11.79 0.30
C ILE A 19 -5.10 11.26 1.06
N VAL A 20 -4.92 11.68 2.31
CA VAL A 20 -3.81 11.20 3.16
C VAL A 20 -3.96 9.71 3.46
N ALA A 21 -5.18 9.25 3.80
CA ALA A 21 -5.44 7.84 4.07
C ALA A 21 -5.15 6.94 2.86
N THR A 22 -5.58 7.36 1.66
CA THR A 22 -5.30 6.61 0.42
C THR A 22 -3.81 6.62 0.06
N ALA A 23 -3.10 7.72 0.30
CA ALA A 23 -1.65 7.79 0.14
C ALA A 23 -0.90 6.84 1.10
N VAL A 24 -1.30 6.80 2.37
CA VAL A 24 -0.71 5.88 3.37
C VAL A 24 -0.98 4.43 2.96
N ALA A 25 -2.22 4.09 2.61
CA ALA A 25 -2.58 2.75 2.17
C ALA A 25 -1.79 2.32 0.92
N PHE A 26 -1.62 3.22 -0.05
CA PHE A 26 -0.80 2.97 -1.24
C PHE A 26 0.64 2.61 -0.87
N TRP A 27 1.30 3.39 -0.02
CA TRP A 27 2.68 3.13 0.37
C TRP A 27 2.84 1.81 1.12
N VAL A 28 1.90 1.48 2.00
CA VAL A 28 1.89 0.18 2.71
C VAL A 28 1.80 -0.97 1.70
N CYS A 29 0.87 -0.89 0.73
CA CYS A 29 0.74 -1.91 -0.30
C CYS A 29 1.98 -2.01 -1.19
N LEU A 30 2.56 -0.88 -1.61
CA LEU A 30 3.74 -0.86 -2.46
C LEU A 30 4.96 -1.46 -1.78
N ILE A 31 5.20 -1.10 -0.51
CA ILE A 31 6.31 -1.67 0.27
C ILE A 31 6.13 -3.18 0.46
N ALA A 32 4.91 -3.62 0.82
CA ALA A 32 4.61 -5.04 0.94
C ALA A 32 4.85 -5.76 -0.40
N LEU A 33 4.43 -5.17 -1.52
CA LEU A 33 4.62 -5.74 -2.85
C LEU A 33 6.11 -5.89 -3.19
N ILE A 34 6.93 -4.87 -2.91
CA ILE A 34 8.38 -4.91 -3.13
C ILE A 34 9.03 -6.04 -2.32
N ILE A 35 8.64 -6.20 -1.05
CA ILE A 35 9.17 -7.23 -0.16
C ILE A 35 8.81 -8.63 -0.69
N PHE A 36 7.55 -8.87 -1.00
CA PHE A 36 7.09 -10.19 -1.43
C PHE A 36 7.47 -10.54 -2.88
N ALA A 37 7.68 -9.55 -3.74
CA ALA A 37 8.18 -9.75 -5.09
C ALA A 37 9.68 -10.10 -5.11
N ASN A 38 10.43 -9.79 -4.04
CA ASN A 38 11.86 -10.07 -3.96
C ASN A 38 12.13 -11.56 -3.68
N PRO A 39 12.80 -12.29 -4.60
CA PRO A 39 13.12 -13.71 -4.42
C PRO A 39 14.02 -13.97 -3.19
N ALA A 40 14.90 -13.02 -2.85
CA ALA A 40 15.85 -13.16 -1.74
C ALA A 40 15.17 -13.16 -0.35
N VAL A 41 13.96 -12.57 -0.25
CA VAL A 41 13.20 -12.50 1.01
C VAL A 41 12.25 -13.69 1.17
N THR A 42 11.87 -14.33 0.06
CA THR A 42 10.85 -15.41 0.02
C THR A 42 11.44 -16.81 -0.07
N SER A 43 12.77 -16.93 -0.13
CA SER A 43 13.48 -18.21 -0.08
C SER A 43 13.72 -18.65 1.36
N VAL A 44 13.24 -19.85 1.70
CA VAL A 44 13.61 -20.53 2.95
C VAL A 44 14.66 -21.59 2.58
N GLY A 45 15.85 -21.50 3.18
CA GLY A 45 16.89 -22.51 3.01
C GLY A 45 16.52 -23.78 3.79
N GLY A 46 16.36 -24.90 3.08
CA GLY A 46 16.18 -26.23 3.67
C GLY A 46 17.51 -27.00 3.68
N SER A 47 17.81 -27.66 4.79
CA SER A 47 18.88 -28.66 4.85
C SER A 47 18.30 -29.99 4.38
N ALA A 48 18.62 -30.39 3.15
CA ALA A 48 18.40 -31.76 2.70
C ALA A 48 19.53 -32.62 3.28
N GLY A 49 19.23 -33.35 4.35
CA GLY A 49 20.18 -34.31 4.92
C GLY A 49 20.40 -35.46 3.94
N ASP A 50 21.54 -35.48 3.26
CA ASP A 50 22.54 -36.57 3.28
C ASP A 50 23.70 -36.19 2.34
N GLY A 51 24.91 -36.06 2.91
CA GLY A 51 26.20 -36.14 2.19
C GLY A 51 26.60 -35.07 1.16
N ASP A 52 25.68 -34.39 0.48
CA ASP A 52 26.00 -33.46 -0.60
C ASP A 52 25.38 -32.08 -0.30
N ASN A 53 26.22 -31.04 -0.34
CA ASN A 53 25.86 -29.65 0.01
C ASN A 53 24.93 -29.01 -1.04
N VAL A 54 23.79 -29.61 -1.31
CA VAL A 54 22.75 -29.07 -2.18
C VAL A 54 21.75 -28.32 -1.30
N TYR A 55 21.95 -27.00 -1.20
CA TYR A 55 20.95 -26.12 -0.60
C TYR A 55 19.72 -26.08 -1.52
N GLU A 56 18.67 -26.79 -1.16
CA GLU A 56 17.39 -26.70 -1.86
C GLU A 56 16.73 -25.36 -1.51
N LEU A 57 16.72 -24.44 -2.48
CA LEU A 57 16.08 -23.13 -2.32
C LEU A 57 14.56 -23.29 -2.52
N VAL A 58 13.83 -23.60 -1.45
CA VAL A 58 12.37 -23.69 -1.51
C VAL A 58 11.79 -22.28 -1.45
N ARG A 59 11.26 -21.81 -2.59
CA ARG A 59 10.59 -20.51 -2.70
C ARG A 59 9.14 -20.63 -2.20
N ARG A 60 8.86 -20.06 -1.03
CA ARG A 60 7.49 -19.99 -0.48
C ARG A 60 6.93 -18.58 -0.68
N THR A 61 6.74 -18.17 -1.93
CA THR A 61 6.07 -16.90 -2.22
C THR A 61 4.55 -17.09 -2.05
N PRO A 62 3.88 -16.31 -1.19
CA PRO A 62 2.42 -16.36 -1.06
C PRO A 62 1.78 -15.71 -2.29
N VAL A 63 1.62 -16.48 -3.37
CA VAL A 63 1.13 -16.01 -4.69
C VAL A 63 -0.15 -15.19 -4.56
N VAL A 64 -1.11 -15.67 -3.76
CA VAL A 64 -2.40 -14.99 -3.53
C VAL A 64 -2.22 -13.58 -2.94
N VAL A 65 -1.28 -13.40 -2.02
CA VAL A 65 -1.01 -12.09 -1.40
C VAL A 65 -0.40 -11.14 -2.44
N VAL A 66 0.51 -11.64 -3.26
CA VAL A 66 1.13 -10.87 -4.34
C VAL A 66 0.09 -10.43 -5.37
N ASP A 67 -0.82 -11.32 -5.78
CA ASP A 67 -1.88 -11.00 -6.73
C ASP A 67 -2.84 -9.91 -6.20
N VAL A 68 -3.22 -10.00 -4.92
CA VAL A 68 -4.04 -8.97 -4.25
C VAL A 68 -3.29 -7.64 -4.23
N LEU A 69 -2.02 -7.63 -3.84
CA LEU A 69 -1.22 -6.40 -3.81
C LEU A 69 -1.06 -5.79 -5.22
N TRP A 70 -0.89 -6.60 -6.25
CA TRP A 70 -0.82 -6.15 -7.65
C TRP A 70 -2.10 -5.48 -8.13
N PHE A 71 -3.26 -5.91 -7.63
CA PHE A 71 -4.54 -5.28 -7.95
C PHE A 71 -4.80 -4.00 -7.14
N PHE A 72 -4.57 -4.04 -5.83
CA PHE A 72 -4.91 -2.94 -4.94
C PHE A 72 -3.95 -1.75 -5.04
N THR A 73 -2.66 -1.99 -5.24
CA THR A 73 -1.65 -0.91 -5.34
C THR A 73 -1.99 0.11 -6.44
N PRO A 74 -2.21 -0.29 -7.72
CA PRO A 74 -2.58 0.67 -8.76
C PRO A 74 -3.98 1.26 -8.52
N THR A 75 -4.92 0.48 -7.97
CA THR A 75 -6.27 0.97 -7.67
C THR A 75 -6.26 2.11 -6.64
N LEU A 76 -5.49 1.96 -5.56
CA LEU A 76 -5.33 3.00 -4.54
C LEU A 76 -4.64 4.25 -5.10
N TYR A 77 -3.68 4.09 -6.01
CA TYR A 77 -3.04 5.21 -6.69
C TYR A 77 -4.05 6.01 -7.52
N LEU A 78 -4.88 5.33 -8.30
CA LEU A 78 -5.91 5.98 -9.12
C LEU A 78 -6.96 6.70 -8.27
N ILE A 79 -7.40 6.08 -7.16
CA ILE A 79 -8.35 6.72 -6.23
C ILE A 79 -7.72 7.95 -5.59
N GLY A 80 -6.50 7.86 -5.09
CA GLY A 80 -5.79 8.99 -4.49
C GLY A 80 -5.58 10.13 -5.48
N LEU A 81 -5.21 9.80 -6.72
CA LEU A 81 -5.07 10.78 -7.81
C LEU A 81 -6.41 11.46 -8.12
N TRP A 82 -7.48 10.69 -8.23
CA TRP A 82 -8.82 11.23 -8.49
C TRP A 82 -9.30 12.15 -7.37
N LEU A 83 -9.10 11.76 -6.10
CA LEU A 83 -9.44 12.60 -4.95
C LEU A 83 -8.64 13.91 -4.95
N PHE A 84 -7.37 13.84 -5.33
CA PHE A 84 -6.53 15.03 -5.47
C PHE A 84 -7.03 15.97 -6.57
N THR A 85 -7.37 15.45 -7.75
CA THR A 85 -7.91 16.26 -8.84
C THR A 85 -9.29 16.83 -8.53
N ALA A 86 -10.18 16.03 -7.94
CA ALA A 86 -11.53 16.46 -7.56
C ALA A 86 -11.50 17.56 -6.49
N ARG A 87 -10.54 17.52 -5.57
CA ARG A 87 -10.31 18.58 -4.59
C ARG A 87 -9.95 19.90 -5.28
N ASP A 88 -9.01 19.87 -6.22
CA ASP A 88 -8.56 21.08 -6.92
C ASP A 88 -9.67 21.70 -7.78
N GLU A 89 -10.55 20.88 -8.38
CA GLU A 89 -11.74 21.35 -9.10
C GLU A 89 -12.78 22.00 -8.17
N ALA A 90 -13.00 21.44 -6.99
CA ALA A 90 -13.95 21.96 -6.01
C ALA A 90 -13.47 23.22 -5.29
N PHE A 91 -12.14 23.39 -5.15
CA PHE A 91 -11.51 24.52 -4.46
C PHE A 91 -10.39 25.13 -5.31
N PRO A 92 -10.75 25.84 -6.40
CA PRO A 92 -9.77 26.56 -7.21
C PRO A 92 -9.10 27.66 -6.37
N ARG A 93 -7.79 27.80 -6.52
CA ARG A 93 -6.98 28.81 -5.82
C ARG A 93 -7.18 30.19 -6.42
#